data_AF-A0AA90T016-F1
#
_entry.id   AF-A0AA90T016-F1
#
_cell.length_a   1.000
_cell.length_b   1.000
_cell.length_c   1.000
_cell.angle_alpha   90.00
_cell.angle_beta   90.00
_cell.angle_gamma   90.00
#
_symmetry.space_group_name_H-M   'P 1'
#
loop_
_entity.id
_entity.type
_entity.pdbx_description
1 polymer ?
#
loop_
_entity_poly.entity_id
_entity_poly.type
_entity_poly.pdbx_seq_one_letter_code
_entity_poly.pdbx_strand_id
1 'polypeptide(L)'
;MKNHLFQPGFRMSFTDVIVIILGICGSVAGMRIDTGLGLPVALVVGHFFAFCNVFRLPRKLELIWAAFFLIVAGTTIVWQWPGWYPASALSIICAIVLVGIQMTQPSYHGAGWKYLNPHLPAWWEARRRDTAPDEAANSV
;
A
#
# COMPACT_ATOMS: atom_id res chain seq x y z
N MET A 1 5.19 25.21 -11.81
CA MET A 1 4.11 24.39 -12.40
C MET A 1 4.46 22.91 -12.30
N LYS A 2 3.92 22.16 -11.33
CA LYS A 2 3.93 20.69 -11.42
C LYS A 2 2.62 20.29 -12.07
N ASN A 3 2.63 20.02 -13.37
CA ASN A 3 1.51 19.36 -14.02
C ASN A 3 1.34 18.00 -13.36
N HIS A 4 0.31 17.85 -12.51
CA HIS A 4 -0.09 16.55 -11.98
C HIS A 4 -0.67 15.75 -13.15
N LEU A 5 0.23 15.10 -13.90
CA LEU A 5 -0.13 14.25 -15.04
C LEU A 5 -0.99 13.10 -14.53
N PHE A 6 -2.13 12.89 -15.19
CA PHE A 6 -3.00 11.75 -14.93
C PHE A 6 -2.28 10.45 -15.29
N GLN A 7 -1.79 9.72 -14.28
CA GLN A 7 -1.00 8.52 -14.48
C GLN A 7 -1.54 7.35 -13.64
N PRO A 8 -2.77 6.87 -13.90
CA PRO A 8 -3.35 5.74 -13.18
C PRO A 8 -2.70 4.41 -13.61
N GLY A 9 -2.87 3.36 -12.79
CA GLY A 9 -2.42 1.99 -13.09
C GLY A 9 -1.26 1.49 -12.24
N PHE A 10 -0.74 0.33 -12.62
CA PHE A 10 0.42 -0.28 -11.98
C PHE A 10 1.71 0.52 -12.23
N ARG A 11 2.60 0.59 -11.24
CA ARG A 11 3.95 1.15 -11.38
C ARG A 11 4.98 0.12 -10.92
N MET A 12 6.15 0.14 -11.52
CA MET A 12 7.29 -0.62 -11.03
C MET A 12 8.53 0.22 -11.28
N SER A 13 9.21 0.57 -10.20
CA SER A 13 10.50 1.23 -10.21
C SER A 13 11.62 0.19 -10.09
N PHE A 14 12.81 0.53 -10.59
CA PHE A 14 14.02 -0.27 -10.34
C PHE A 14 14.32 -0.41 -8.84
N THR A 15 14.03 0.63 -8.05
CA THR A 15 14.16 0.59 -6.59
C THR A 15 13.26 -0.47 -5.97
N ASP A 16 12.06 -0.70 -6.49
CA ASP A 16 11.15 -1.73 -5.98
C ASP A 16 11.74 -3.13 -6.19
N VAL A 17 12.35 -3.37 -7.35
CA VAL A 17 13.00 -4.65 -7.67
C VAL A 17 14.12 -4.94 -6.67
N ILE A 18 14.96 -3.95 -6.37
CA ILE A 18 16.02 -4.09 -5.36
C ILE A 18 15.43 -4.41 -3.99
N VAL A 19 14.40 -3.67 -3.56
CA VAL A 19 13.74 -3.90 -2.26
C VAL A 19 13.13 -5.30 -2.19
N ILE A 20 12.52 -5.80 -3.28
CA ILE A 20 11.99 -7.16 -3.35
C ILE A 20 13.11 -8.19 -3.19
N ILE A 21 14.23 -8.04 -3.91
CA ILE A 21 15.37 -8.96 -3.81
C ILE A 21 15.92 -8.99 -2.38
N LEU A 22 16.15 -7.81 -1.79
CA LEU A 22 16.60 -7.70 -0.39
C LEU A 22 15.58 -8.29 0.59
N GLY A 23 14.29 -8.10 0.32
CA GLY A 23 13.20 -8.68 1.10
C GLY A 23 13.17 -10.20 1.05
N ILE A 24 13.39 -10.79 -0.13
CA ILE A 24 13.51 -12.25 -0.30
C ILE A 24 14.73 -12.76 0.47
N CYS A 25 15.89 -12.13 0.32
CA CYS A 25 17.09 -12.50 1.05
C CYS A 25 16.89 -12.40 2.57
N GLY A 26 16.27 -11.32 3.05
CA GLY A 26 15.94 -11.10 4.45
C GLY A 26 14.94 -12.12 4.99
N SER A 27 13.93 -12.49 4.20
CA SER A 27 12.96 -13.53 4.54
C SER A 27 13.64 -14.89 4.69
N VAL A 28 14.48 -15.28 3.72
CA VAL A 28 15.25 -16.54 3.78
C VAL A 28 16.19 -16.56 4.97
N ALA A 29 16.87 -15.45 5.28
CA ALA A 29 17.70 -15.33 6.47
C ALA A 29 16.88 -15.46 7.76
N GLY A 30 15.70 -14.82 7.82
CA GLY A 30 14.77 -14.90 8.94
C GLY A 30 14.30 -16.34 9.21
N MET A 31 14.00 -17.10 8.16
CA MET A 31 13.63 -18.54 8.28
C MET A 31 14.73 -19.39 8.92
N ARG A 32 16.01 -18.96 8.87
CA ARG A 32 17.11 -19.67 9.55
C ARG A 32 17.14 -19.43 11.06
N ILE A 33 16.53 -18.35 11.54
CA ILE A 33 16.43 -18.00 12.96
C ILE A 33 15.19 -18.67 13.54
N ASP A 34 14.05 -18.44 12.91
CA ASP A 34 12.76 -19.02 13.25
C ASP A 34 12.01 -19.23 11.93
N THR A 35 11.61 -20.47 11.67
CA THR A 35 10.93 -20.85 10.43
C THR A 35 9.72 -19.96 10.14
N GLY A 36 9.02 -19.48 11.18
CA GLY A 36 7.88 -18.59 11.06
C GLY A 36 8.22 -17.12 10.80
N LEU A 37 9.42 -16.66 11.18
CA LEU A 37 9.82 -15.25 11.09
C LEU A 37 10.04 -14.77 9.65
N GLY A 38 10.42 -15.67 8.74
CA GLY A 38 10.57 -15.32 7.33
C GLY A 38 9.28 -14.83 6.68
N LEU A 39 8.12 -15.34 7.13
CA LEU A 39 6.81 -15.01 6.56
C LEU A 39 6.42 -13.53 6.81
N PRO A 40 6.44 -12.99 8.05
CA PRO A 40 6.25 -11.57 8.32
C PRO A 40 7.16 -10.66 7.50
N VAL A 41 8.43 -11.03 7.29
CA VAL A 41 9.37 -10.23 6.48
C VAL A 41 8.91 -10.16 5.03
N ALA A 42 8.60 -11.32 4.43
CA ALA A 42 8.07 -11.37 3.06
C ALA A 42 6.74 -10.61 2.94
N LEU A 43 5.87 -10.70 3.96
CA LEU A 43 4.59 -10.00 3.98
C LEU A 43 4.77 -8.49 4.03
N VAL A 44 5.65 -7.96 4.87
CA VAL A 44 5.90 -6.52 4.93
C VAL A 44 6.34 -6.00 3.58
N VAL A 45 7.32 -6.64 2.96
CA VAL A 45 7.84 -6.22 1.64
C VAL A 45 6.77 -6.35 0.56
N GLY A 46 6.05 -7.48 0.53
CA GLY A 46 4.99 -7.72 -0.43
C GLY A 46 3.82 -6.74 -0.30
N HIS A 47 3.41 -6.41 0.92
CA HIS A 47 2.32 -5.46 1.18
C HIS A 47 2.72 -4.03 0.84
N PHE A 48 3.92 -3.57 1.22
CA PHE A 48 4.38 -2.24 0.81
C PHE A 48 4.47 -2.14 -0.71
N PHE A 49 4.98 -3.18 -1.38
CA PHE A 49 4.96 -3.23 -2.84
C PHE A 49 3.51 -3.15 -3.37
N ALA A 50 2.61 -4.00 -2.88
CA ALA A 50 1.22 -3.99 -3.32
C ALA A 50 0.53 -2.64 -3.06
N PHE A 51 0.71 -2.04 -1.90
CA PHE A 51 0.09 -0.79 -1.51
C PHE A 51 0.60 0.37 -2.33
N CYS A 52 1.91 0.49 -2.53
CA CYS A 52 2.47 1.65 -3.23
C CYS A 52 2.40 1.50 -4.76
N ASN A 53 2.55 0.29 -5.29
CA ASN A 53 2.73 0.06 -6.73
C ASN A 53 1.50 -0.50 -7.44
N VAL A 54 0.75 -1.38 -6.77
CA VAL A 54 -0.41 -2.06 -7.34
C VAL A 54 -1.69 -1.28 -7.03
N PHE A 55 -2.05 -1.14 -5.77
CA PHE A 55 -3.33 -0.56 -5.34
C PHE A 55 -3.27 0.95 -5.11
N ARG A 56 -2.06 1.52 -4.94
CA ARG A 56 -1.81 2.94 -4.65
C ARG A 56 -2.66 3.46 -3.50
N LEU A 57 -2.51 2.83 -2.34
CA LEU A 57 -3.21 3.24 -1.14
C LEU A 57 -2.78 4.66 -0.72
N PRO A 58 -3.71 5.48 -0.18
CA PRO A 58 -3.34 6.72 0.46
C PRO A 58 -2.52 6.42 1.71
N ARG A 59 -1.52 7.26 1.98
CA ARG A 59 -0.59 7.16 3.12
C ARG A 59 -1.28 6.89 4.46
N LYS A 60 -2.49 7.42 4.67
CA LYS A 60 -3.28 7.18 5.90
C LYS A 60 -3.60 5.69 6.11
N LEU A 61 -4.03 4.98 5.06
CA LEU A 61 -4.35 3.55 5.15
C LEU A 61 -3.09 2.70 5.31
N GLU A 62 -2.00 3.06 4.64
CA GLU A 62 -0.69 2.41 4.80
C GLU A 62 -0.20 2.48 6.26
N LEU A 63 -0.32 3.66 6.88
CA LEU A 63 0.06 3.87 8.27
C LEU A 63 -0.82 3.11 9.27
N ILE A 64 -2.13 3.01 8.99
CA ILE A 64 -3.06 2.19 9.80
C ILE A 64 -2.63 0.72 9.75
N TRP A 65 -2.35 0.20 8.56
CA TRP A 65 -1.87 -1.18 8.41
C TRP A 65 -0.53 -1.40 9.11
N ALA A 66 0.43 -0.47 8.94
CA ALA A 66 1.75 -0.58 9.55
C ALA A 66 1.68 -0.56 11.08
N ALA A 67 0.86 0.33 11.66
CA ALA A 67 0.63 0.37 13.09
C ALA A 67 0.00 -0.94 13.60
N PHE A 68 -1.02 -1.46 12.89
CA PHE A 68 -1.64 -2.73 13.22
C PHE A 68 -0.63 -3.88 13.17
N PHE A 69 0.16 -3.99 12.10
CA PHE A 69 1.19 -5.02 11.96
C PHE A 69 2.23 -4.95 13.07
N LEU A 70 2.73 -3.74 13.40
CA LEU A 70 3.72 -3.56 14.47
C LEU A 70 3.18 -3.98 15.83
N ILE A 71 1.92 -3.71 16.13
CA ILE A 71 1.28 -4.16 17.38
C ILE A 71 1.24 -5.69 17.42
N VAL A 72 0.74 -6.33 16.37
CA VAL A 72 0.60 -7.80 16.32
C VAL A 72 1.97 -8.51 16.31
N ALA A 73 2.95 -7.98 15.60
CA ALA A 73 4.32 -8.49 15.60
C ALA A 73 4.98 -8.28 16.97
N GLY A 74 4.80 -7.11 17.58
CA GLY A 74 5.28 -6.80 18.92
C GLY A 74 4.69 -7.74 19.97
N THR A 75 3.39 -8.03 19.91
CA THR A 75 2.77 -8.99 20.82
C THR A 75 3.31 -10.40 20.61
N THR A 76 3.54 -10.79 19.35
CA THR A 76 4.12 -12.10 19.00
C THR A 76 5.54 -12.24 19.56
N ILE A 77 6.34 -11.17 19.54
CA ILE A 77 7.70 -11.21 20.09
C ILE A 77 7.68 -11.25 21.62
N VAL A 78 6.92 -10.36 22.27
CA VAL A 78 6.94 -10.19 23.74
C VAL A 78 6.21 -11.31 24.47
N TRP A 79 5.03 -11.70 24.00
CA TRP A 79 4.16 -12.69 24.66
C TRP A 79 4.13 -14.04 23.95
N GLN A 80 4.85 -14.21 22.83
CA GLN A 80 4.83 -15.46 22.03
C GLN A 80 3.42 -15.86 21.56
N TRP A 81 2.52 -14.88 21.50
CA TRP A 81 1.13 -15.06 21.13
C TRP A 81 0.70 -13.91 20.19
N PRO A 82 -0.03 -14.18 19.10
CA PRO A 82 -0.62 -15.46 18.70
C PRO A 82 0.33 -16.40 17.92
N GLY A 83 1.61 -16.02 17.76
CA GLY A 83 2.59 -16.73 16.94
C GLY A 83 2.67 -16.18 15.50
N TRP A 84 3.74 -16.50 14.77
CA TRP A 84 4.00 -15.87 13.46
C TRP A 84 2.94 -16.15 12.39
N TYR A 85 2.38 -17.36 12.33
CA TYR A 85 1.35 -17.69 11.32
C TYR A 85 0.02 -16.98 11.57
N PRO A 86 -0.57 -17.01 12.79
CA PRO A 86 -1.79 -16.25 13.04
C PRO A 86 -1.58 -14.73 12.94
N ALA A 87 -0.42 -14.22 13.39
CA ALA A 87 -0.05 -12.82 13.23
C ALA A 87 -0.04 -12.40 11.75
N SER A 88 0.59 -13.23 10.91
CA SER A 88 0.63 -13.06 9.47
C SER A 88 -0.76 -13.09 8.84
N ALA A 89 -1.61 -14.04 9.23
CA ALA A 89 -2.99 -14.14 8.75
C ALA A 89 -3.81 -12.89 9.10
N LEU A 90 -3.73 -12.41 10.34
CA LEU A 90 -4.39 -11.18 10.78
C LEU A 90 -3.94 -9.97 9.96
N SER A 91 -2.64 -9.87 9.67
CA SER A 91 -2.07 -8.80 8.85
C SER A 91 -2.59 -8.83 7.40
N ILE A 92 -2.70 -10.02 6.80
CA ILE A 92 -3.28 -10.21 5.46
C ILE A 92 -4.75 -9.81 5.43
N ILE A 93 -5.54 -10.24 6.42
CA ILE A 93 -6.97 -9.88 6.51
C ILE A 93 -7.12 -8.36 6.62
N CYS A 94 -6.33 -7.71 7.48
CA CYS A 94 -6.33 -6.26 7.60
C CYS A 94 -6.00 -5.58 6.25
N ALA A 95 -4.96 -6.04 5.56
CA ALA A 95 -4.58 -5.52 4.25
C ALA A 95 -5.71 -5.66 3.22
N ILE A 96 -6.35 -6.82 3.13
CA ILE A 96 -7.46 -7.08 2.20
C ILE A 96 -8.61 -6.11 2.47
N VAL A 97 -8.97 -5.90 3.74
CA VAL A 97 -10.03 -4.96 4.13
C VAL A 97 -9.67 -3.53 3.68
N LEU A 98 -8.45 -3.06 3.96
CA LEU A 98 -8.03 -1.71 3.59
C LEU A 98 -7.94 -1.51 2.08
N VAL A 99 -7.46 -2.51 1.34
CA VAL A 99 -7.44 -2.52 -0.12
C VAL A 99 -8.86 -2.50 -0.67
N GLY A 100 -9.77 -3.32 -0.12
CA GLY A 100 -11.17 -3.33 -0.51
C GLY A 100 -11.85 -1.98 -0.30
N ILE A 101 -11.63 -1.33 0.86
CA ILE A 101 -12.10 0.03 1.13
C ILE A 101 -11.51 1.03 0.12
N GLN A 102 -10.25 0.88 -0.25
CA GLN A 102 -9.61 1.78 -1.21
C GLN A 102 -10.17 1.60 -2.63
N MET A 103 -10.45 0.36 -3.04
CA MET A 103 -10.98 0.03 -4.37
C MET A 103 -12.40 0.57 -4.60
N THR A 104 -13.17 0.82 -3.54
CA THR A 104 -14.52 1.41 -3.65
C THR A 104 -14.51 2.93 -3.72
N GLN A 105 -13.36 3.59 -3.55
CA GLN A 105 -13.29 5.05 -3.61
C GLN A 105 -13.32 5.58 -5.04
N PRO A 106 -14.02 6.70 -5.31
CA PRO A 106 -13.99 7.36 -6.63
C PRO A 106 -12.59 7.84 -7.06
N SER A 107 -11.67 7.98 -6.09
CA SER A 107 -10.27 8.35 -6.30
C SER A 107 -9.37 7.15 -6.62
N TYR A 108 -9.90 5.93 -6.68
CA TYR A 108 -9.11 4.72 -6.95
C TYR A 108 -8.50 4.77 -8.35
N HIS A 109 -7.17 4.67 -8.40
CA HIS A 109 -6.39 4.82 -9.63
C HIS A 109 -5.25 3.80 -9.72
N GLY A 110 -5.34 2.70 -8.97
CA GLY A 110 -4.38 1.59 -9.00
C GLY A 110 -4.54 0.68 -10.22
N ALA A 111 -4.01 -0.53 -10.13
CA ALA A 111 -4.15 -1.57 -11.13
C ALA A 111 -5.63 -1.91 -11.37
N GLY A 112 -5.99 -2.19 -12.62
CA GLY A 112 -7.38 -2.52 -12.99
C GLY A 112 -8.38 -1.37 -12.91
N TRP A 113 -7.93 -0.11 -12.72
CA TRP A 113 -8.83 1.04 -12.57
C TRP A 113 -9.85 1.18 -13.70
N LYS A 114 -9.51 0.80 -14.95
CA LYS A 114 -10.44 0.91 -16.09
C LYS A 114 -11.72 0.09 -15.89
N TYR A 115 -11.63 -1.04 -15.19
CA TYR A 115 -12.76 -1.92 -14.92
C TYR A 115 -13.46 -1.57 -13.60
N LEU A 116 -12.68 -1.22 -12.58
CA LEU A 116 -13.20 -0.96 -11.24
C LEU A 116 -13.76 0.46 -11.06
N ASN A 117 -13.18 1.44 -11.75
CA ASN A 117 -13.52 2.85 -11.66
C ASN A 117 -13.42 3.54 -13.04
N PRO A 118 -14.32 3.20 -13.99
CA PRO A 118 -14.29 3.77 -15.34
C PRO A 118 -14.50 5.29 -15.37
N HIS A 119 -15.14 5.86 -14.34
CA HIS A 119 -15.43 7.29 -14.22
C HIS A 119 -14.26 8.11 -13.64
N LEU A 120 -13.12 7.46 -13.33
CA LEU A 120 -11.93 8.12 -12.78
C LEU A 120 -11.46 9.34 -13.57
N PRO A 121 -11.40 9.34 -14.93
CA PRO A 121 -10.92 10.51 -15.68
C PRO A 121 -11.83 11.72 -15.49
N ALA A 122 -13.15 11.52 -15.52
CA ALA A 122 -14.13 12.58 -15.28
C ALA A 122 -14.03 13.14 -13.86
N TRP A 123 -13.85 12.27 -12.86
CA TRP A 123 -13.61 12.67 -11.47
C TRP A 123 -12.32 13.51 -11.35
N TRP A 124 -11.24 13.10 -12.01
CA TRP A 124 -9.95 13.82 -12.00
C TRP A 124 -10.06 15.20 -12.64
N GLU A 125 -10.75 15.32 -13.78
CA GLU A 125 -10.98 16.59 -14.46
C GLU A 125 -11.85 17.56 -13.66
N ALA A 126 -12.93 17.07 -13.04
CA ALA A 126 -13.75 17.87 -12.15
C ALA A 126 -12.93 18.42 -10.98
N ARG A 127 -12.13 17.57 -10.33
CA ARG A 127 -11.26 17.96 -9.22
C ARG A 127 -10.24 19.04 -9.62
N ARG A 128 -9.65 18.94 -10.81
CA ARG A 128 -8.70 19.94 -11.33
C ARG A 128 -9.36 21.30 -11.55
N ARG A 129 -10.60 21.30 -12.06
CA ARG A 129 -11.35 22.55 -12.28
C ARG A 129 -11.71 23.25 -10.98
N ASP A 130 -12.03 22.50 -9.92
CA ASP A 130 -12.37 23.09 -8.61
C ASP A 130 -11.16 23.72 -7.91
N THR A 131 -9.94 23.22 -8.15
CA THR A 131 -8.71 23.77 -7.57
C THR A 131 -8.10 24.94 -8.33
N ALA A 132 -8.50 25.17 -9.59
CA ALA A 132 -7.99 26.24 -10.44
C ALA A 132 -8.50 27.68 -10.15
N PRO A 133 -9.70 27.94 -9.58
CA PRO A 133 -10.23 29.31 -9.43
C PRO A 133 -9.43 30.15 -8.42
N ASP A 134 -8.88 29.53 -7.38
CA ASP A 134 -8.17 30.23 -6.30
C ASP A 134 -6.71 30.59 -6.67
N GLU A 135 -6.11 29.94 -7.66
CA GLU A 135 -4.76 30.28 -8.14
C GLU A 135 -4.75 31.55 -9.00
N ALA A 136 -5.82 31.83 -9.75
CA ALA A 136 -5.96 33.05 -10.55
C ALA A 136 -6.18 34.32 -9.70
N ALA A 137 -6.75 34.17 -8.50
CA ALA A 137 -6.99 35.28 -7.58
C ALA A 137 -5.75 35.65 -6.74
N ASN A 138 -4.79 34.74 -6.58
CA ASN A 138 -3.57 34.93 -5.79
C ASN A 138 -2.33 35.27 -6.65
N SER A 139 -2.50 35.48 -7.95
CA SER A 139 -1.44 35.86 -8.90
C SER A 139 -1.44 37.35 -9.28
N VAL A 140 -2.16 38.19 -8.53
CA VAL A 140 -2.23 39.66 -8.71
C VAL A 140 -1.45 40.35 -7.60
#